data_AF-A0A7S1YI23-F1
#
_entry.id   AF-A0A7S1YI23-F1
#
_cell.length_a   1.000
_cell.length_b   1.000
_cell.length_c   1.000
_cell.angle_alpha   90.00
_cell.angle_beta   90.00
_cell.angle_gamma   90.00
#
_symmetry.space_group_name_H-M   'P 1'
#
loop_
_entity.id
_entity.type
_entity.pdbx_description
1 polymer ?
#
loop_
_entity_poly.entity_id
_entity_poly.type
_entity_poly.pdbx_seq_one_letter_code
_entity_poly.pdbx_strand_id
1 'polypeptide(L)'
;GSLVARFGSSAGIIDRSLAGALSNLYGVVVLVLTTIIILLSFSPVLTGALSFLFPLLSYALYLQRSAKRGDAHVVSKACERGGALASEAVMFIDTVHSLGQSLAFGDEYEAELDVARRKLVRSARREALAAGFTQVVHFGAVGGGFAIGSVFVENGWVTTDAMFMVVFVLIFASQGVGGSLANAADVDQFVEATKTVTAAIDMTSPIDARSPAGLDVVVTDAQRGRAALNNVSFTYPSRPAAPVLDGLDASTVRGRTLALVGASGSGKSTVIALLMRLYDPSSGNVSVGSIDARDWRGGSP
;
A
#
# COMPACT_ATOMS: atom_id res chain seq x y z
N GLY A 1 1.82 14.47 6.67
CA GLY A 1 2.75 13.39 7.02
C GLY A 1 2.39 12.08 6.34
N SER A 2 1.29 11.42 6.77
CA SER A 2 0.88 10.10 6.27
C SER A 2 0.66 10.03 4.76
N LEU A 3 0.06 11.04 4.13
CA LEU A 3 -0.15 11.08 2.67
C LEU A 3 1.19 11.06 1.90
N VAL A 4 2.13 11.92 2.30
CA VAL A 4 3.46 12.02 1.66
C VAL A 4 4.24 10.71 1.81
N ALA A 5 4.21 10.11 3.01
CA ALA A 5 4.82 8.80 3.25
C ALA A 5 4.17 7.70 2.39
N ARG A 6 2.83 7.70 2.28
CA ARG A 6 2.08 6.71 1.50
C ARG A 6 2.32 6.85 -0.01
N PHE A 7 2.40 8.06 -0.55
CA PHE A 7 2.71 8.28 -1.97
C PHE A 7 4.18 7.99 -2.28
N GLY A 8 5.10 8.40 -1.39
CA GLY A 8 6.52 8.08 -1.54
C GLY A 8 6.78 6.57 -1.54
N SER A 9 6.14 5.83 -0.61
CA SER A 9 6.25 4.38 -0.57
C SER A 9 5.59 3.72 -1.79
N SER A 10 4.39 4.14 -2.19
CA SER A 10 3.66 3.56 -3.32
C SER A 10 4.39 3.76 -4.66
N ALA A 11 4.98 4.94 -4.89
CA ALA A 11 5.78 5.20 -6.08
C ALA A 11 7.02 4.30 -6.15
N GLY A 12 7.72 4.14 -5.03
CA GLY A 12 8.87 3.23 -4.94
C GLY A 12 8.50 1.74 -5.00
N ILE A 13 7.26 1.38 -4.69
CA ILE A 13 6.72 0.02 -4.89
C ILE A 13 6.42 -0.18 -6.38
N ILE A 14 5.78 0.76 -7.06
CA ILE A 14 5.44 0.65 -8.49
C ILE A 14 6.70 0.40 -9.33
N ASP A 15 7.76 1.19 -9.13
CA ASP A 15 9.00 1.06 -9.89
C ASP A 15 9.69 -0.31 -9.67
N ARG A 16 9.87 -0.71 -8.41
CA ARG A 16 10.53 -1.97 -8.05
C ARG A 16 9.71 -3.21 -8.41
N SER A 17 8.40 -3.16 -8.15
CA SER A 17 7.51 -4.30 -8.34
C SER A 17 7.19 -4.53 -9.82
N LEU A 18 7.14 -3.50 -10.67
CA LEU A 18 6.92 -3.68 -12.11
C LEU A 18 8.09 -4.44 -12.77
N ALA A 19 9.31 -3.96 -12.55
CA ALA A 19 10.52 -4.61 -13.07
C ALA A 19 10.69 -6.02 -12.49
N GLY A 20 10.44 -6.18 -11.17
CA GLY A 20 10.49 -7.47 -10.49
C GLY A 20 9.45 -8.46 -11.03
N ALA A 21 8.20 -8.05 -11.19
CA ALA A 21 7.13 -8.90 -11.68
C ALA A 21 7.37 -9.36 -13.12
N LEU A 22 7.75 -8.45 -14.03
CA LEU A 22 8.00 -8.77 -15.43
C LEU A 22 9.21 -9.69 -15.59
N SER A 23 10.31 -9.41 -14.89
CA SER A 23 11.51 -10.25 -14.92
C SER A 23 11.24 -11.65 -14.35
N ASN A 24 10.46 -11.74 -13.27
CA ASN A 24 10.07 -13.01 -12.67
C ASN A 24 9.16 -13.83 -13.59
N LEU A 25 8.15 -13.21 -14.22
CA LEU A 25 7.27 -13.88 -15.19
C LEU A 25 8.05 -14.41 -16.39
N TYR A 26 8.91 -13.57 -16.98
CA TYR A 26 9.79 -13.96 -18.08
C TYR A 26 10.70 -15.14 -17.67
N GLY A 27 11.34 -15.03 -16.50
CA GLY A 27 12.21 -16.06 -15.95
C GLY A 27 11.50 -17.42 -15.78
N VAL A 28 10.25 -17.43 -15.27
CA VAL A 28 9.46 -18.66 -15.12
C VAL A 28 9.14 -19.28 -16.46
N VAL A 29 8.69 -18.48 -17.44
CA VAL A 29 8.32 -19.00 -18.76
C VAL A 29 9.55 -19.63 -19.43
N VAL A 30 10.69 -18.93 -19.41
CA VAL A 30 11.94 -19.45 -19.98
C VAL A 30 12.40 -20.72 -19.23
N LEU A 31 12.34 -20.72 -17.91
CA LEU A 31 12.73 -21.88 -17.10
C LEU A 31 11.85 -23.11 -17.40
N VAL A 32 10.53 -22.94 -17.46
CA VAL A 32 9.59 -24.05 -17.72
C VAL A 32 9.80 -24.59 -19.13
N LEU A 33 9.90 -23.72 -20.13
CA LEU A 33 10.10 -24.13 -21.52
C LEU A 33 11.44 -24.87 -21.71
N THR A 34 12.53 -24.32 -21.20
CA THR A 34 13.86 -24.95 -21.28
C THR A 34 13.91 -26.29 -20.54
N THR A 35 13.27 -26.37 -19.37
CA THR A 35 13.14 -27.61 -18.60
C THR A 35 12.40 -28.68 -19.39
N ILE A 36 11.24 -28.36 -19.97
CA ILE A 36 10.45 -29.31 -20.77
C ILE A 36 11.27 -29.79 -21.98
N ILE A 37 11.95 -28.88 -22.68
CA ILE A 37 12.79 -29.22 -23.83
C ILE A 37 13.89 -30.20 -23.42
N ILE A 38 14.65 -29.90 -22.35
CA ILE A 38 15.74 -30.76 -21.88
C ILE A 38 15.21 -32.14 -21.48
N LEU A 39 14.11 -32.19 -20.72
CA LEU A 39 13.53 -33.45 -20.25
C LEU A 39 13.06 -34.34 -21.41
N LEU A 40 12.39 -33.76 -22.42
CA LEU A 40 11.92 -34.50 -23.60
C LEU A 40 13.06 -34.91 -24.54
N SER A 41 14.15 -34.13 -24.63
CA SER A 41 15.29 -34.45 -25.49
C SER A 41 16.17 -35.59 -24.98
N PHE A 42 16.31 -35.75 -23.66
CA PHE A 42 17.18 -36.79 -23.09
C PHE A 42 16.48 -38.14 -22.92
N SER A 43 15.31 -38.18 -22.26
CA SER A 43 14.54 -39.42 -22.10
C SER A 43 13.08 -39.13 -21.79
N PRO A 44 12.16 -39.29 -22.76
CA PRO A 44 10.73 -39.15 -22.53
C PRO A 44 10.17 -40.17 -21.54
N VAL A 45 10.76 -41.38 -21.50
CA VAL A 45 10.29 -42.48 -20.65
C VAL A 45 10.60 -42.21 -19.18
N LEU A 46 11.84 -41.80 -18.86
CA LEU A 46 12.22 -41.46 -17.49
C LEU A 46 11.51 -40.19 -17.02
N THR A 47 11.37 -39.19 -17.90
CA THR A 47 10.61 -37.97 -17.63
C THR A 47 9.16 -38.28 -17.29
N GLY A 48 8.50 -39.15 -18.05
CA GLY A 48 7.13 -39.58 -17.77
C GLY A 48 7.03 -40.29 -16.41
N ALA A 49 7.97 -41.20 -16.13
CA ALA A 49 8.01 -41.95 -14.88
C ALA A 49 8.21 -41.05 -13.64
N LEU A 50 9.00 -39.98 -13.76
CA LEU A 50 9.31 -39.06 -12.65
C LEU A 50 8.45 -37.80 -12.64
N SER A 51 7.52 -37.63 -13.60
CA SER A 51 6.74 -36.39 -13.73
C SER A 51 5.90 -36.07 -12.49
N PHE A 52 5.48 -37.09 -11.74
CA PHE A 52 4.71 -36.95 -10.49
C PHE A 52 5.51 -36.29 -9.36
N LEU A 53 6.85 -36.30 -9.41
CA LEU A 53 7.68 -35.61 -8.42
C LEU A 53 7.59 -34.09 -8.56
N PHE A 54 7.34 -33.58 -9.77
CA PHE A 54 7.23 -32.14 -10.02
C PHE A 54 6.03 -31.48 -9.31
N PRO A 55 4.77 -31.96 -9.44
CA PRO A 55 3.64 -31.40 -8.69
C PRO A 55 3.78 -31.65 -7.19
N LEU A 56 4.40 -32.76 -6.76
CA LEU A 56 4.66 -33.04 -5.35
C LEU A 56 5.60 -32.00 -4.72
N LEU A 57 6.74 -31.72 -5.37
CA LEU A 57 7.71 -30.71 -4.92
C LEU A 57 7.11 -29.30 -4.97
N SER A 58 6.37 -28.99 -6.04
CA SER A 58 5.67 -27.71 -6.21
C SER A 58 4.63 -27.50 -5.10
N TYR A 59 3.88 -28.54 -4.74
CA TYR A 59 2.89 -28.50 -3.67
C TYR A 59 3.52 -28.33 -2.28
N ALA A 60 4.64 -29.00 -2.00
CA ALA A 60 5.37 -28.82 -0.74
C ALA A 60 5.88 -27.38 -0.58
N LEU A 61 6.46 -26.80 -1.65
CA LEU A 61 6.87 -25.40 -1.69
C LEU A 61 5.68 -24.43 -1.52
N TYR A 62 4.53 -24.74 -2.12
CA TYR A 62 3.29 -23.97 -1.92
C TYR A 62 2.86 -23.99 -0.45
N LEU A 63 2.84 -25.15 0.20
CA LEU A 63 2.45 -25.30 1.61
C LEU A 63 3.37 -24.53 2.55
N GLN A 64 4.70 -24.60 2.33
CA GLN A 64 5.69 -23.83 3.07
C GLN A 64 5.43 -22.32 3.02
N ARG A 65 4.99 -21.81 1.87
CA ARG A 65 4.69 -20.38 1.71
C ARG A 65 3.33 -19.98 2.20
N SER A 66 2.33 -20.84 2.04
CA SER A 66 1.01 -20.63 2.63
C SER A 66 1.11 -20.51 4.16
N ALA A 67 2.04 -21.23 4.80
CA ALA A 67 2.31 -21.11 6.23
C ALA A 67 2.76 -19.70 6.66
N LYS A 68 3.33 -18.88 5.76
CA LYS A 68 3.72 -17.48 6.01
C LYS A 68 2.55 -16.50 5.95
N ARG A 69 1.45 -16.84 5.26
CA ARG A 69 0.32 -15.94 5.01
C ARG A 69 -0.65 -15.97 6.20
N GLY A 70 -0.98 -14.80 6.74
CA GLY A 70 -2.11 -14.63 7.68
C GLY A 70 -1.90 -13.68 8.85
N ASP A 71 -0.67 -13.56 9.38
CA ASP A 71 -0.43 -12.76 10.59
C ASP A 71 0.19 -11.37 10.31
N ALA A 72 0.58 -11.09 9.06
CA ALA A 72 1.28 -9.86 8.68
C ALA A 72 0.50 -8.57 9.03
N HIS A 73 -0.82 -8.53 8.75
CA HIS A 73 -1.65 -7.37 9.06
C HIS A 73 -1.76 -7.12 10.57
N VAL A 74 -1.91 -8.20 11.37
CA VAL A 74 -2.01 -8.09 12.84
C VAL A 74 -0.68 -7.59 13.42
N VAL A 75 0.43 -8.12 12.93
CA VAL A 75 1.78 -7.68 13.32
C VAL A 75 2.01 -6.22 12.93
N SER A 76 1.67 -5.81 11.70
CA SER A 76 1.79 -4.41 11.25
C SER A 76 1.01 -3.47 12.15
N LYS A 77 -0.26 -3.79 12.43
CA LYS A 77 -1.13 -2.95 13.26
C LYS A 77 -0.65 -2.82 14.70
N ALA A 78 -0.12 -3.89 15.29
CA ALA A 78 0.49 -3.86 16.62
C ALA A 78 1.76 -3.00 16.64
N CYS A 79 2.63 -3.13 15.63
CA CYS A 79 3.81 -2.28 15.48
C CYS A 79 3.45 -0.79 15.24
N GLU A 80 2.40 -0.51 14.46
CA GLU A 80 1.90 0.85 14.23
C GLU A 80 1.41 1.49 15.53
N ARG A 81 0.66 0.75 16.35
CA ARG A 81 0.20 1.22 17.67
C ARG A 81 1.35 1.45 18.63
N GLY A 82 2.26 0.47 18.77
CA GLY A 82 3.45 0.63 19.61
C GLY A 82 4.32 1.80 19.14
N GLY A 83 4.50 1.96 17.83
CA GLY A 83 5.23 3.09 17.24
C GLY A 83 4.56 4.44 17.50
N ALA A 84 3.23 4.51 17.41
CA ALA A 84 2.47 5.72 17.73
C ALA A 84 2.62 6.09 19.22
N LEU A 85 2.48 5.13 20.12
CA LEU A 85 2.64 5.31 21.56
C LEU A 85 4.06 5.77 21.91
N ALA A 86 5.07 5.13 21.34
CA ALA A 86 6.47 5.53 21.53
C ALA A 86 6.73 6.94 20.98
N SER A 87 6.16 7.29 19.82
CA SER A 87 6.27 8.63 19.25
C SER A 87 5.62 9.69 20.14
N GLU A 88 4.46 9.39 20.74
CA GLU A 88 3.77 10.28 21.67
C GLU A 88 4.59 10.48 22.94
N ALA A 89 5.10 9.40 23.52
CA ALA A 89 5.94 9.45 24.71
C ALA A 89 7.21 10.28 24.50
N VAL A 90 7.85 10.16 23.32
CA VAL A 90 9.04 10.94 22.97
C VAL A 90 8.69 12.40 22.68
N MET A 91 7.61 12.67 21.96
CA MET A 91 7.18 14.03 21.62
C MET A 91 6.81 14.84 22.87
N PHE A 92 6.28 14.19 23.91
CA PHE A 92 5.86 14.80 25.16
C PHE A 92 6.67 14.32 26.37
N ILE A 93 7.96 14.06 26.19
CA ILE A 93 8.81 13.42 27.22
C ILE A 93 8.80 14.16 28.57
N ASP A 94 8.82 15.50 28.54
CA ASP A 94 8.75 16.33 29.75
C ASP A 94 7.40 16.17 30.48
N THR A 95 6.31 15.99 29.72
CA THR A 95 4.96 15.76 30.27
C THR A 95 4.85 14.38 30.89
N VAL A 96 5.35 13.35 30.20
CA VAL A 96 5.38 11.97 30.72
C VAL A 96 6.21 11.90 32.00
N HIS A 97 7.37 12.57 32.03
CA HIS A 97 8.24 12.60 33.19
C HIS A 97 7.65 13.39 34.35
N SER A 98 7.11 14.59 34.10
CA SER A 98 6.47 15.42 35.15
C SER A 98 5.23 14.79 35.76
N LEU A 99 4.49 13.99 35.00
CA LEU A 99 3.35 13.20 35.49
C LEU A 99 3.76 11.85 36.13
N GLY A 100 5.05 11.47 36.06
CA GLY A 100 5.56 10.20 36.60
C GLY A 100 4.99 8.97 35.90
N GLN A 101 4.55 9.09 34.63
CA GLN A 101 3.84 8.03 33.89
C GLN A 101 4.75 7.18 32.97
N SER A 102 6.08 7.28 33.12
CA SER A 102 7.03 6.57 32.23
C SER A 102 6.86 5.05 32.24
N LEU A 103 6.57 4.46 33.41
CA LEU A 103 6.33 3.03 33.54
C LEU A 103 5.02 2.60 32.88
N ALA A 104 3.95 3.39 33.03
CA ALA A 104 2.66 3.09 32.42
C ALA A 104 2.74 3.07 30.89
N PHE A 105 3.44 4.05 30.29
CA PHE A 105 3.73 4.05 28.85
C PHE A 105 4.59 2.85 28.42
N GLY A 106 5.55 2.44 29.26
CA GLY A 106 6.37 1.25 29.03
C GLY A 106 5.55 -0.05 29.00
N ASP A 107 4.68 -0.23 30.00
CA ASP A 107 3.82 -1.41 30.13
C ASP A 107 2.83 -1.51 28.95
N GLU A 108 2.24 -0.38 28.53
CA GLU A 108 1.32 -0.33 27.39
C GLU A 108 2.05 -0.60 26.06
N TYR A 109 3.26 -0.09 25.90
CA TYR A 109 4.11 -0.39 24.75
C TYR A 109 4.46 -1.88 24.68
N GLU A 110 4.87 -2.47 25.81
CA GLU A 110 5.18 -3.89 25.89
C GLU A 110 3.95 -4.74 25.57
N ALA A 111 2.78 -4.39 26.08
CA ALA A 111 1.53 -5.09 25.81
C ALA A 111 1.17 -5.14 24.32
N GLU A 112 1.32 -4.02 23.59
CA GLU A 112 1.11 -3.96 22.14
C GLU A 112 2.14 -4.82 21.38
N LEU A 113 3.42 -4.75 21.76
CA LEU A 113 4.47 -5.58 21.14
C LEU A 113 4.32 -7.07 21.43
N ASP A 114 3.77 -7.44 22.59
CA ASP A 114 3.58 -8.83 22.98
C ASP A 114 2.56 -9.54 22.08
N VAL A 115 1.57 -8.80 21.55
CA VAL A 115 0.65 -9.29 20.52
C VAL A 115 1.42 -9.64 19.25
N ALA A 116 2.28 -8.74 18.77
CA ALA A 116 3.12 -8.98 17.60
C ALA A 116 4.06 -10.18 17.84
N ARG A 117 4.73 -10.22 18.99
CA ARG A 117 5.64 -11.30 19.39
C ARG A 117 4.97 -12.67 19.36
N ARG A 118 3.82 -12.84 20.02
CA ARG A 118 3.10 -14.13 20.06
C ARG A 118 2.70 -14.60 18.66
N LYS A 119 2.26 -13.68 17.81
CA LYS A 119 1.91 -13.96 16.42
C LYS A 119 3.13 -14.34 15.58
N LEU A 120 4.23 -13.61 15.71
CA LEU A 120 5.49 -13.90 15.03
C LEU A 120 6.03 -15.28 15.44
N VAL A 121 6.04 -15.62 16.74
CA VAL A 121 6.49 -16.93 17.21
C VAL A 121 5.62 -18.07 16.66
N ARG A 122 4.29 -17.89 16.64
CA ARG A 122 3.37 -18.90 16.10
C ARG A 122 3.55 -19.07 14.59
N SER A 123 3.72 -17.97 13.86
CA SER A 123 4.00 -17.97 12.42
C SER A 123 5.34 -18.65 12.13
N ALA A 124 6.40 -18.28 12.86
CA ALA A 124 7.73 -18.87 12.72
C ALA A 124 7.74 -20.38 12.97
N ARG A 125 7.00 -20.87 13.98
CA ARG A 125 6.85 -22.31 14.23
C ARG A 125 6.14 -23.03 13.07
N ARG A 126 5.07 -22.45 12.53
CA ARG A 126 4.36 -23.01 11.37
C ARG A 126 5.25 -23.04 10.13
N GLU A 127 5.99 -21.95 9.88
CA GLU A 127 6.97 -21.86 8.79
C GLU A 127 8.07 -22.91 8.95
N ALA A 128 8.64 -23.05 10.14
CA ALA A 128 9.71 -24.02 10.41
C ALA A 128 9.24 -25.46 10.18
N LEU A 129 8.05 -25.82 10.64
CA LEU A 129 7.46 -27.14 10.41
C LEU A 129 7.22 -27.40 8.92
N ALA A 130 6.65 -26.43 8.21
CA ALA A 130 6.39 -26.57 6.78
C ALA A 130 7.70 -26.62 5.96
N ALA A 131 8.72 -25.86 6.35
CA ALA A 131 10.05 -25.91 5.76
C ALA A 131 10.72 -27.27 5.97
N GLY A 132 10.65 -27.82 7.19
CA GLY A 132 11.14 -29.16 7.50
C GLY A 132 10.45 -30.24 6.67
N PHE A 133 9.12 -30.17 6.55
CA PHE A 133 8.36 -31.08 5.68
C PHE A 133 8.80 -30.99 4.22
N THR A 134 8.97 -29.78 3.68
CA THR A 134 9.46 -29.58 2.31
C THR A 134 10.85 -30.17 2.10
N GLN A 135 11.76 -30.07 3.08
CA GLN A 135 13.09 -30.71 3.00
C GLN A 135 13.01 -32.24 2.96
N VAL A 136 12.13 -32.84 3.77
CA VAL A 136 11.91 -34.29 3.75
C VAL A 136 11.37 -34.74 2.39
N VAL A 137 10.37 -34.04 1.84
CA VAL A 137 9.83 -34.33 0.50
C VAL A 137 10.90 -34.16 -0.57
N HIS A 138 11.74 -33.14 -0.45
CA HIS A 138 12.82 -32.87 -1.40
C HIS A 138 13.85 -34.00 -1.44
N PHE A 139 14.46 -34.34 -0.30
CA PHE A 139 15.43 -35.44 -0.24
C PHE A 139 14.79 -36.80 -0.57
N GLY A 140 13.52 -37.00 -0.19
CA GLY A 140 12.75 -38.17 -0.57
C GLY A 140 12.54 -38.28 -2.08
N ALA A 141 12.24 -37.18 -2.76
CA ALA A 141 12.10 -37.12 -4.22
C ALA A 141 13.43 -37.39 -4.93
N VAL A 142 14.55 -36.86 -4.40
CA VAL A 142 15.89 -37.15 -4.93
C VAL A 142 16.21 -38.63 -4.79
N GLY A 143 16.05 -39.20 -3.59
CA GLY A 143 16.31 -40.62 -3.33
C GLY A 143 15.42 -41.55 -4.13
N GLY A 144 14.12 -41.24 -4.21
CA GLY A 144 13.16 -42.00 -5.02
C GLY A 144 13.45 -41.89 -6.52
N GLY A 145 13.83 -40.70 -6.99
CA GLY A 145 14.25 -40.49 -8.38
C GLY A 145 15.47 -41.31 -8.76
N PHE A 146 16.48 -41.39 -7.88
CA PHE A 146 17.64 -42.26 -8.08
C PHE A 146 17.31 -43.75 -7.99
N ALA A 147 16.45 -44.17 -7.06
CA ALA A 147 16.05 -45.57 -6.93
C ALA A 147 15.26 -46.07 -8.15
N ILE A 148 14.36 -45.25 -8.69
CA ILE A 148 13.64 -45.57 -9.93
C ILE A 148 14.62 -45.49 -11.12
N GLY A 149 15.43 -44.44 -11.18
CA GLY A 149 16.42 -44.23 -12.23
C GLY A 149 17.44 -45.37 -12.33
N SER A 150 17.92 -45.90 -11.20
CA SER A 150 18.87 -47.00 -11.19
C SER A 150 18.30 -48.27 -11.80
N VAL A 151 17.03 -48.59 -11.53
CA VAL A 151 16.34 -49.73 -12.16
C VAL A 151 16.23 -49.52 -13.68
N PHE A 152 15.99 -48.30 -14.15
CA PHE A 152 15.91 -48.00 -15.59
C PHE A 152 17.27 -48.12 -16.28
N VAL A 153 18.35 -47.76 -15.58
CA VAL A 153 19.73 -47.92 -16.06
C VAL A 153 20.13 -49.39 -16.09
N GLU A 154 19.82 -50.16 -15.04
CA GLU A 154 20.11 -51.60 -14.96
C GLU A 154 19.42 -52.40 -16.08
N ASN A 155 18.19 -52.00 -16.45
CA ASN A 155 17.46 -52.61 -17.56
C ASN A 155 17.90 -52.10 -18.96
N GLY A 156 18.85 -51.17 -19.02
CA GLY A 156 19.37 -50.60 -20.27
C GLY A 156 18.40 -49.68 -21.02
N TRP A 157 17.34 -49.20 -20.36
CA TRP A 157 16.35 -48.30 -20.97
C TRP A 157 16.84 -46.86 -21.05
N VAL A 158 17.73 -46.48 -20.15
CA VAL A 158 18.26 -45.11 -20.02
C VAL A 158 19.73 -45.17 -19.68
N THR A 159 20.51 -44.22 -20.19
CA THR A 159 21.93 -44.09 -19.86
C THR A 159 22.13 -43.38 -18.52
N THR A 160 23.24 -43.63 -17.85
CA THR A 160 23.54 -43.04 -16.52
C THR A 160 23.57 -41.52 -16.56
N ASP A 161 24.11 -40.92 -17.63
CA ASP A 161 24.13 -39.47 -17.84
C ASP A 161 22.71 -38.89 -17.99
N ALA A 162 21.84 -39.54 -18.76
CA ALA A 162 20.45 -39.12 -18.92
C ALA A 162 19.67 -39.20 -17.60
N MET A 163 19.95 -40.20 -16.75
CA MET A 163 19.36 -40.29 -15.41
C MET A 163 19.74 -39.08 -14.53
N PHE A 164 21.03 -38.77 -14.42
CA PHE A 164 21.49 -37.62 -13.61
C PHE A 164 20.92 -36.31 -14.12
N MET A 165 20.90 -36.10 -15.44
CA MET A 165 20.34 -34.90 -16.06
C MET A 165 18.86 -34.74 -15.73
N VAL A 166 18.04 -35.78 -15.93
CA VAL A 166 16.59 -35.71 -15.66
C VAL A 166 16.32 -35.44 -14.18
N VAL A 167 16.99 -36.15 -13.26
CA VAL A 167 16.78 -35.96 -11.82
C VAL A 167 17.17 -34.55 -11.37
N PHE A 168 18.36 -34.06 -11.76
CA PHE A 168 18.80 -32.72 -11.34
C PHE A 168 17.99 -31.60 -11.98
N VAL A 169 17.67 -31.69 -13.27
CA VAL A 169 16.85 -30.69 -13.97
C VAL A 169 15.46 -30.61 -13.33
N LEU A 170 14.83 -31.74 -13.01
CA LEU A 170 13.53 -31.77 -12.34
C LEU A 170 13.59 -31.08 -10.96
N ILE A 171 14.65 -31.33 -10.21
CA ILE A 171 14.86 -30.74 -8.88
C ILE A 171 15.07 -29.22 -8.98
N PHE A 172 16.05 -28.76 -9.76
CA PHE A 172 16.36 -27.34 -9.86
C PHE A 172 15.23 -26.55 -10.54
N ALA A 173 14.56 -27.12 -11.52
CA ALA A 173 13.38 -26.51 -12.13
C ALA A 173 12.23 -26.36 -11.12
N SER A 174 11.97 -27.38 -10.29
CA SER A 174 10.93 -27.29 -9.24
C SER A 174 11.26 -26.19 -8.22
N GLN A 175 12.54 -26.02 -7.87
CA GLN A 175 12.99 -24.93 -6.99
C GLN A 175 12.88 -23.56 -7.65
N GLY A 176 13.21 -23.44 -8.94
CA GLY A 176 13.07 -22.18 -9.68
C GLY A 176 11.61 -21.77 -9.87
N VAL A 177 10.75 -22.68 -10.33
CA VAL A 177 9.30 -22.44 -10.48
C VAL A 177 8.65 -22.13 -9.14
N GLY A 178 8.97 -22.93 -8.12
CA GLY A 178 8.52 -22.67 -6.76
C GLY A 178 9.02 -21.30 -6.29
N GLY A 179 10.31 -21.01 -6.40
CA GLY A 179 10.96 -19.72 -6.11
C GLY A 179 10.20 -18.53 -6.68
N SER A 180 9.90 -18.58 -7.97
CA SER A 180 9.23 -17.50 -8.67
C SER A 180 7.74 -17.35 -8.33
N LEU A 181 7.01 -18.45 -8.08
CA LEU A 181 5.63 -18.37 -7.59
C LEU A 181 5.53 -17.68 -6.22
N ALA A 182 6.61 -17.68 -5.42
CA ALA A 182 6.71 -16.96 -4.16
C ALA A 182 6.56 -15.45 -4.32
N ASN A 183 7.19 -14.93 -5.37
CA ASN A 183 7.29 -13.52 -5.67
C ASN A 183 5.99 -13.01 -6.34
N ALA A 184 4.95 -13.83 -6.42
CA ALA A 184 3.61 -13.38 -6.81
C ALA A 184 3.07 -12.25 -5.91
N ALA A 185 3.58 -12.15 -4.67
CA ALA A 185 3.28 -11.02 -3.79
C ALA A 185 3.68 -9.66 -4.39
N ASP A 186 4.68 -9.61 -5.27
CA ASP A 186 5.10 -8.38 -5.95
C ASP A 186 4.03 -7.91 -6.95
N VAL A 187 3.30 -8.84 -7.56
CA VAL A 187 2.18 -8.53 -8.46
C VAL A 187 1.01 -7.97 -7.67
N ASP A 188 0.65 -8.61 -6.55
CA ASP A 188 -0.45 -8.13 -5.69
C ASP A 188 -0.15 -6.72 -5.15
N GLN A 189 1.08 -6.49 -4.67
CA GLN A 189 1.53 -5.17 -4.20
C GLN A 189 1.53 -4.12 -5.31
N PHE A 190 1.98 -4.49 -6.53
CA PHE A 190 1.94 -3.59 -7.68
C PHE A 190 0.49 -3.16 -8.00
N VAL A 191 -0.44 -4.12 -8.04
CA VAL A 191 -1.86 -3.84 -8.32
C VAL A 191 -2.46 -2.92 -7.24
N GLU A 192 -2.17 -3.16 -5.97
CA GLU A 192 -2.67 -2.34 -4.86
C GLU A 192 -2.07 -0.92 -4.85
N ALA A 193 -0.77 -0.80 -5.07
CA ALA A 193 -0.09 0.49 -5.16
C ALA A 193 -0.60 1.30 -6.37
N THR A 194 -0.79 0.64 -7.51
CA THR A 194 -1.34 1.25 -8.72
C THR A 194 -2.74 1.78 -8.46
N LYS A 195 -3.63 0.98 -7.86
CA LYS A 195 -5.00 1.42 -7.49
C LYS A 195 -4.99 2.64 -6.58
N THR A 196 -4.08 2.69 -5.61
CA THR A 196 -3.96 3.82 -4.68
C THR A 196 -3.53 5.09 -5.40
N VAL A 197 -2.54 4.98 -6.30
CA VAL A 197 -2.02 6.12 -7.06
C VAL A 197 -3.01 6.59 -8.12
N THR A 198 -3.63 5.68 -8.88
CA THR A 198 -4.64 6.05 -9.89
C THR A 198 -5.87 6.67 -9.24
N ALA A 199 -6.37 6.10 -8.13
CA ALA A 199 -7.50 6.71 -7.41
C ALA A 199 -7.22 8.14 -6.93
N ALA A 200 -5.96 8.47 -6.63
CA ALA A 200 -5.57 9.82 -6.25
C ALA A 200 -5.40 10.76 -7.45
N ILE A 201 -4.90 10.25 -8.58
CA ILE A 201 -4.77 11.01 -9.84
C ILE A 201 -6.16 11.32 -10.43
N ASP A 202 -7.06 10.34 -10.40
CA ASP A 202 -8.42 10.44 -10.95
C ASP A 202 -9.39 11.16 -10.00
N MET A 203 -8.93 11.58 -8.82
CA MET A 203 -9.75 12.32 -7.86
C MET A 203 -10.09 13.70 -8.42
N THR A 204 -11.37 13.92 -8.72
CA THR A 204 -11.87 15.22 -9.14
C THR A 204 -12.11 16.14 -7.94
N SER A 205 -11.47 17.31 -7.95
CA SER A 205 -11.72 18.35 -6.94
C SER A 205 -12.98 19.14 -7.31
N PRO A 206 -13.94 19.33 -6.39
CA PRO A 206 -15.08 20.23 -6.62
C PRO A 206 -14.64 21.68 -6.88
N ILE A 207 -13.55 22.10 -6.23
CA ILE A 207 -12.92 23.40 -6.45
C ILE A 207 -11.60 23.13 -7.18
N ASP A 208 -11.62 23.16 -8.51
CA ASP A 208 -10.44 22.93 -9.34
C ASP A 208 -9.69 24.24 -9.60
N ALA A 209 -8.61 24.45 -8.85
CA ALA A 209 -7.74 25.61 -8.99
C ALA A 209 -6.93 25.63 -10.31
N ARG A 210 -6.86 24.51 -11.04
CA ARG A 210 -6.16 24.40 -12.33
C ARG A 210 -7.10 24.57 -13.52
N SER A 211 -8.41 24.59 -13.27
CA SER A 211 -9.39 24.72 -14.33
C SER A 211 -9.25 26.08 -15.02
N PRO A 212 -9.21 26.11 -16.36
CA PRO A 212 -9.28 27.37 -17.10
C PRO A 212 -10.67 28.00 -17.05
N ALA A 213 -11.67 27.30 -16.47
CA ALA A 213 -13.01 27.81 -16.29
C ALA A 213 -13.06 28.94 -15.26
N GLY A 214 -13.95 29.91 -15.50
CA GLY A 214 -14.10 31.11 -14.70
C GLY A 214 -13.74 32.37 -15.49
N LEU A 215 -14.07 33.51 -14.92
CA LEU A 215 -13.80 34.81 -15.49
C LEU A 215 -12.35 35.20 -15.18
N ASP A 216 -11.61 35.57 -16.23
CA ASP A 216 -10.34 36.27 -16.08
C ASP A 216 -10.63 37.75 -15.88
N VAL A 217 -10.85 38.12 -14.61
CA VAL A 217 -11.36 39.44 -14.26
C VAL A 217 -10.20 40.40 -14.11
N VAL A 218 -10.09 41.36 -15.02
CA VAL A 218 -9.29 42.57 -14.77
C VAL A 218 -9.94 43.33 -13.64
N VAL A 219 -9.39 43.20 -12.43
CA VAL A 219 -9.94 43.84 -11.23
C VAL A 219 -9.87 45.35 -11.41
N THR A 220 -11.02 45.96 -11.70
CA THR A 220 -11.16 47.41 -11.83
C THR A 220 -10.90 48.08 -10.48
N ASP A 221 -10.48 49.35 -10.48
CA ASP A 221 -10.27 50.11 -9.24
C ASP A 221 -11.53 50.20 -8.35
N ALA A 222 -12.72 50.12 -8.96
CA ALA A 222 -14.01 50.09 -8.28
C ALA A 222 -14.31 48.75 -7.58
N GLN A 223 -13.71 47.65 -8.03
CA GLN A 223 -13.89 46.32 -7.45
C GLN A 223 -12.83 46.00 -6.37
N ARG A 224 -11.69 46.69 -6.38
CA ARG A 224 -10.60 46.46 -5.42
C ARG A 224 -11.02 46.81 -3.99
N GLY A 225 -10.83 45.86 -3.07
CA GLY A 225 -11.03 46.06 -1.64
C GLY A 225 -12.48 45.97 -1.16
N ARG A 226 -13.41 45.52 -2.01
CA ARG A 226 -14.78 45.19 -1.61
C ARG A 226 -14.93 43.67 -1.45
N ALA A 227 -15.54 43.23 -0.36
CA ALA A 227 -15.94 41.84 -0.19
C ALA A 227 -17.28 41.77 0.55
N ALA A 228 -18.13 40.82 0.20
CA ALA A 228 -19.41 40.62 0.86
C ALA A 228 -19.75 39.13 1.02
N LEU A 229 -20.38 38.81 2.13
CA LEU A 229 -21.02 37.54 2.44
C LEU A 229 -22.50 37.86 2.55
N ASN A 230 -23.34 37.19 1.77
CA ASN A 230 -24.78 37.37 1.80
C ASN A 230 -25.48 36.05 2.15
N ASN A 231 -26.17 36.03 3.30
CA ASN A 231 -26.90 34.90 3.86
C ASN A 231 -26.09 33.58 3.81
N VAL A 232 -24.83 33.64 4.25
CA VAL A 232 -23.90 32.52 4.13
C VAL A 232 -24.10 31.52 5.26
N SER A 233 -24.42 30.28 4.90
CA SER A 233 -24.39 29.14 5.81
C SER A 233 -23.31 28.15 5.38
N PHE A 234 -22.60 27.56 6.35
CA PHE A 234 -21.49 26.67 6.07
C PHE A 234 -21.27 25.63 7.16
N THR A 235 -20.96 24.40 6.72
CA THR A 235 -20.55 23.28 7.56
C THR A 235 -19.30 22.62 6.97
N TYR A 236 -18.29 22.36 7.80
CA TYR A 236 -17.09 21.65 7.33
C TYR A 236 -17.43 20.20 6.94
N PRO A 237 -16.96 19.68 5.78
CA PRO A 237 -17.21 18.30 5.36
C PRO A 237 -16.72 17.24 6.35
N SER A 238 -15.66 17.55 7.11
CA SER A 238 -15.13 16.67 8.15
C SER A 238 -16.01 16.57 9.40
N ARG A 239 -16.98 17.48 9.57
CA ARG A 239 -17.90 17.54 10.73
C ARG A 239 -19.31 17.97 10.29
N PRO A 240 -20.02 17.13 9.52
CA PRO A 240 -21.32 17.49 8.92
C PRO A 240 -22.42 17.77 9.95
N ALA A 241 -22.28 17.29 11.19
CA ALA A 241 -23.26 17.50 12.27
C ALA A 241 -23.10 18.84 13.01
N ALA A 242 -22.08 19.64 12.70
CA ALA A 242 -21.75 20.87 13.44
C ALA A 242 -21.71 22.08 12.50
N PRO A 243 -22.87 22.75 12.25
CA PRO A 243 -22.89 23.97 11.45
C PRO A 243 -22.06 25.08 12.11
N VAL A 244 -21.30 25.81 11.30
CA VAL A 244 -20.38 26.86 11.78
C VAL A 244 -20.91 28.25 11.50
N LEU A 245 -21.49 28.45 10.32
CA LEU A 245 -22.15 29.70 9.93
C LEU A 245 -23.60 29.39 9.58
N ASP A 246 -24.51 30.25 10.03
CA ASP A 246 -25.93 30.15 9.75
C ASP A 246 -26.47 31.53 9.37
N GLY A 247 -26.65 31.77 8.07
CA GLY A 247 -27.19 33.01 7.53
C GLY A 247 -26.34 34.27 7.82
N LEU A 248 -25.01 34.19 7.69
CA LEU A 248 -24.14 35.33 7.95
C LEU A 248 -24.18 36.37 6.82
N ASP A 249 -24.52 37.61 7.18
CA ASP A 249 -24.36 38.81 6.34
C ASP A 249 -23.21 39.67 6.85
N ALA A 250 -22.21 39.93 5.99
CA ALA A 250 -21.09 40.80 6.31
C ALA A 250 -20.54 41.45 5.04
N SER A 251 -20.14 42.73 5.11
CA SER A 251 -19.52 43.39 3.97
C SER A 251 -18.43 44.35 4.40
N THR A 252 -17.43 44.51 3.54
CA THR A 252 -16.38 45.52 3.66
C THR A 252 -16.19 46.25 2.34
N VAL A 253 -15.72 47.49 2.43
CA VAL A 253 -15.48 48.38 1.30
C VAL A 253 -14.03 48.84 1.29
N ARG A 254 -13.57 49.33 0.14
CA ARG A 254 -12.19 49.78 -0.07
C ARG A 254 -11.77 50.78 1.01
N GLY A 255 -10.59 50.55 1.60
CA GLY A 255 -9.99 51.43 2.61
C GLY A 255 -10.62 51.33 4.00
N ARG A 256 -11.58 50.42 4.22
CA ARG A 256 -12.13 50.12 5.55
C ARG A 256 -11.62 48.77 6.04
N THR A 257 -11.43 48.69 7.35
CA THR A 257 -11.05 47.43 8.03
C THR A 257 -12.29 46.88 8.72
N LEU A 258 -12.67 45.66 8.38
CA LEU A 258 -13.70 44.90 9.08
C LEU A 258 -13.04 44.05 10.17
N ALA A 259 -13.40 44.26 11.43
CA ALA A 259 -12.94 43.45 12.54
C ALA A 259 -13.99 42.38 12.89
N LEU A 260 -13.59 41.10 12.83
CA LEU A 260 -14.42 39.98 13.27
C LEU A 260 -14.04 39.61 14.71
N VAL A 261 -14.94 39.84 15.65
CA VAL A 261 -14.77 39.52 17.07
C VAL A 261 -15.77 38.46 17.52
N GLY A 262 -15.39 37.63 18.48
CA GLY A 262 -16.26 36.58 19.02
C GLY A 262 -15.48 35.50 19.76
N ALA A 263 -16.20 34.64 20.49
CA ALA A 263 -15.63 33.53 21.24
C ALA A 263 -14.85 32.54 20.35
N SER A 264 -13.99 31.71 20.95
CA SER A 264 -13.33 30.63 20.21
C SER A 264 -14.37 29.73 19.54
N GLY A 265 -14.14 29.33 18.28
CA GLY A 265 -15.08 28.51 17.52
C GLY A 265 -16.23 29.26 16.81
N SER A 266 -16.36 30.57 16.96
CA SER A 266 -17.45 31.37 16.34
C SER A 266 -17.38 31.54 14.81
N GLY A 267 -16.57 30.76 14.08
CA GLY A 267 -16.48 30.83 12.62
C GLY A 267 -15.62 31.96 12.01
N LYS A 268 -14.89 32.77 12.79
CA LYS A 268 -14.05 33.88 12.28
C LYS A 268 -13.04 33.44 11.20
N SER A 269 -12.27 32.38 11.49
CA SER A 269 -11.32 31.81 10.53
C SER A 269 -12.01 31.17 9.32
N THR A 270 -13.24 30.70 9.51
CA THR A 270 -14.07 30.13 8.44
C THR A 270 -14.50 31.19 7.42
N VAL A 271 -14.84 32.40 7.87
CA VAL A 271 -15.10 33.55 6.98
C VAL A 271 -13.91 33.81 6.05
N ILE A 272 -12.69 33.78 6.60
CA ILE A 272 -11.46 33.96 5.81
C ILE A 272 -11.27 32.80 4.82
N ALA A 273 -11.52 31.55 5.24
CA ALA A 273 -11.42 30.38 4.37
C ALA A 273 -12.41 30.41 3.19
N LEU A 274 -13.63 30.90 3.41
CA LEU A 274 -14.65 31.08 2.37
C LEU A 274 -14.30 32.24 1.42
N LEU A 275 -13.77 33.35 1.94
CA LEU A 275 -13.29 34.47 1.12
C LEU A 275 -12.13 34.07 0.20
N MET A 276 -11.24 33.20 0.67
CA MET A 276 -10.16 32.62 -0.14
C MET A 276 -10.64 31.44 -1.02
N ARG A 277 -11.93 31.10 -0.97
CA ARG A 277 -12.55 29.94 -1.65
C ARG A 277 -11.78 28.64 -1.41
N LEU A 278 -11.30 28.43 -0.19
CA LEU A 278 -10.81 27.10 0.24
C LEU A 278 -11.98 26.12 0.43
N TYR A 279 -13.18 26.66 0.63
CA TYR A 279 -14.44 25.93 0.68
C TYR A 279 -15.51 26.77 -0.02
N ASP A 280 -16.51 26.10 -0.59
CA ASP A 280 -17.73 26.75 -1.04
C ASP A 280 -18.75 26.80 0.12
N PRO A 281 -19.55 27.87 0.21
CA PRO A 281 -20.62 27.94 1.21
C PRO A 281 -21.70 26.88 0.92
N SER A 282 -22.35 26.37 1.96
CA SER A 282 -23.48 25.44 1.81
C SER A 282 -24.72 26.12 1.22
N SER A 283 -24.93 27.39 1.57
CA SER A 283 -25.92 28.28 0.98
C SER A 283 -25.46 29.74 1.07
N GLY A 284 -26.10 30.62 0.30
CA GLY A 284 -25.71 32.03 0.19
C GLY A 284 -24.63 32.25 -0.86
N ASN A 285 -24.02 33.44 -0.84
CA ASN A 285 -22.89 33.76 -1.72
C ASN A 285 -21.79 34.54 -1.01
N VAL A 286 -20.57 34.39 -1.53
CA VAL A 286 -19.39 35.14 -1.12
C VAL A 286 -18.87 35.85 -2.35
N SER A 287 -18.75 37.17 -2.31
CA SER A 287 -18.32 37.96 -3.45
C SER A 287 -17.10 38.81 -3.12
N VAL A 288 -16.23 38.94 -4.12
CA VAL A 288 -15.09 39.86 -4.13
C VAL A 288 -15.32 40.86 -5.25
N GLY A 289 -15.36 42.15 -4.90
CA GLY A 289 -15.83 43.19 -5.81
C GLY A 289 -17.33 43.06 -6.06
N SER A 290 -17.69 42.71 -7.30
CA SER A 290 -19.07 42.49 -7.76
C SER A 290 -19.31 41.07 -8.26
N ILE A 291 -18.36 40.16 -8.05
CA ILE A 291 -18.33 38.83 -8.66
C ILE A 291 -18.28 37.79 -7.55
N ASP A 292 -19.12 36.76 -7.68
CA ASP A 292 -19.12 35.63 -6.76
C ASP A 292 -17.78 34.91 -6.83
N ALA A 293 -17.21 34.54 -5.69
CA ALA A 293 -15.95 33.79 -5.59
C ALA A 293 -15.94 32.56 -6.51
N ARG A 294 -17.10 31.93 -6.74
CA ARG A 294 -17.27 30.76 -7.61
C ARG A 294 -16.98 31.02 -9.09
N ASP A 295 -17.19 32.25 -9.54
CA ASP A 295 -17.00 32.65 -10.93
C ASP A 295 -15.57 33.11 -11.21
N TRP A 296 -14.73 33.27 -10.19
CA TRP A 296 -13.32 33.60 -10.37
C TRP A 296 -12.54 32.41 -10.92
N ARG A 297 -11.66 32.68 -11.89
CA ARG A 297 -10.67 31.72 -12.37
C ARG A 297 -9.57 31.51 -11.32
N GLY A 298 -9.21 30.25 -11.08
CA GLY A 298 -8.11 29.88 -10.18
C GLY A 298 -6.74 30.03 -10.87
N GLY A 299 -5.79 30.67 -10.17
CA GLY A 299 -4.39 30.81 -10.60
C GLY A 299 -4.10 32.15 -11.30
N SER A 300 -2.98 32.80 -10.91
CA SER A 300 -2.36 33.77 -11.82
C SER A 300 -1.78 33.02 -13.02
N PRO A 301 -1.58 33.68 -14.17
CA PRO A 301 -0.64 33.16 -15.17
C PRO A 301 0.74 32.86 -14.57
#